data_AF-A0A8S2B8G0-F1
#
_entry.id   AF-A0A8S2B8G0-F1
#
_cell.length_a   1.000
_cell.length_b   1.000
_cell.length_c   1.000
_cell.angle_alpha   90.00
_cell.angle_beta   90.00
_cell.angle_gamma   90.00
#
_symmetry.space_group_name_H-M   'P 1'
#
loop_
_entity.id
_entity.type
_entity.pdbx_description
1 polymer ?
#
loop_
_entity_poly.entity_id
_entity_poly.type
_entity_poly.pdbx_seq_one_letter_code
_entity_poly.pdbx_strand_id
1 'polypeptide(L)'
;MNNFLTDLTLEKKEWFVVVKILSIWNHPPKHPNDHTTMILVDNKGTRIDAVVPPNSYKRDFPRNLKEGEWYFLWEFDVIPPSLCERNSNHPYQLRFNKKTTMAHYKQKYTSEFLQCLAFPRINNPSEEDKQFVVDVVGVVRSVSPIGRLLEGGSDLDSSYVTFKLKDLAGHSINCVAKGSFCQEFVRKYSRRISDVNYHNQPIMVVLRFWRISEFGGKPCLITKGGCPRMFIDENFADINRDCYICFFTAGNKETASSDNDNVSDEEGDSN
;
A
#
# COMPACT_ATOMS: atom_id res chain seq x y z
N MET A 1 -9.87 -14.34 27.05
CA MET A 1 -10.89 -13.54 26.35
C MET A 1 -10.11 -12.43 25.65
N ASN A 2 -9.96 -12.45 24.32
CA ASN A 2 -9.15 -11.45 23.62
C ASN A 2 -9.99 -10.18 23.43
N ASN A 3 -9.44 -8.99 23.70
CA ASN A 3 -10.10 -7.73 23.33
C ASN A 3 -9.81 -7.43 21.85
N PHE A 4 -10.80 -6.87 21.13
CA PHE A 4 -10.63 -6.37 19.77
C PHE A 4 -10.32 -4.88 19.79
N LEU A 5 -9.78 -4.37 18.68
CA LEU A 5 -9.46 -2.94 18.57
C LEU A 5 -10.72 -2.07 18.60
N THR A 6 -11.85 -2.58 18.11
CA THR A 6 -13.15 -1.91 18.18
C THR A 6 -13.67 -1.71 19.60
N ASP A 7 -13.19 -2.51 20.55
CA ASP A 7 -13.66 -2.44 21.94
C ASP A 7 -12.94 -1.35 22.73
N LEU A 8 -11.88 -0.77 22.18
CA LEU A 8 -11.04 0.22 22.86
C LEU A 8 -11.83 1.48 23.23
N THR A 9 -11.57 2.00 24.42
CA THR A 9 -12.17 3.22 24.96
C THR A 9 -11.10 4.05 25.66
N LEU A 10 -11.35 5.36 25.85
CA LEU A 10 -10.42 6.24 26.56
C LEU A 10 -10.43 6.04 28.09
N GLU A 11 -11.53 5.53 28.66
CA GLU A 11 -11.72 5.43 30.11
C GLU A 11 -11.00 4.23 30.73
N LYS A 12 -11.02 3.07 30.03
CA LYS A 12 -10.35 1.86 30.48
C LYS A 12 -8.83 1.97 30.28
N LYS A 13 -8.09 1.68 31.35
CA LYS A 13 -6.62 1.84 31.39
C LYS A 13 -5.84 0.56 31.11
N GLU A 14 -6.46 -0.60 31.27
CA GLU A 14 -5.81 -1.89 31.10
C GLU A 14 -6.36 -2.61 29.88
N TRP A 15 -5.58 -2.58 28.81
CA TRP A 15 -5.88 -3.24 27.56
C TRP A 15 -4.83 -4.28 27.23
N PHE A 16 -5.28 -5.35 26.59
CA PHE A 16 -4.43 -6.27 25.85
C PHE A 16 -5.12 -6.65 24.56
N VAL A 17 -4.36 -6.73 23.47
CA VAL A 17 -4.85 -7.06 22.13
C VAL A 17 -3.85 -7.98 21.43
N VAL A 18 -4.34 -8.80 20.49
CA VAL A 18 -3.50 -9.56 19.56
C VAL A 18 -3.57 -8.86 18.21
N VAL A 19 -2.42 -8.40 17.72
CA VAL A 19 -2.34 -7.57 16.51
C VAL A 19 -1.23 -8.03 15.58
N LYS A 20 -1.46 -7.92 14.27
CA LYS A 20 -0.44 -8.05 13.22
C LYS A 20 0.14 -6.67 12.92
N ILE A 21 1.45 -6.59 12.77
CA ILE A 21 2.10 -5.37 12.27
C ILE A 21 1.95 -5.36 10.75
N LEU A 22 1.12 -4.45 10.22
CA LEU A 22 0.94 -4.30 8.78
C LEU A 22 2.03 -3.43 8.14
N SER A 23 2.45 -2.40 8.85
CA SER A 23 3.54 -1.52 8.44
C SER A 23 4.24 -0.95 9.67
N ILE A 24 5.56 -0.83 9.63
CA ILE A 24 6.39 -0.20 10.68
C ILE A 24 7.50 0.61 10.02
N TRP A 25 7.76 1.82 10.53
CA TRP A 25 8.87 2.64 10.08
C TRP A 25 9.49 3.42 11.23
N ASN A 26 10.72 3.91 11.00
CA ASN A 26 11.58 4.48 12.04
C ASN A 26 11.83 3.50 13.21
N HIS A 27 11.89 2.21 12.89
CA HIS A 27 12.17 1.13 13.84
C HIS A 27 13.33 0.25 13.35
N PRO A 28 14.30 -0.08 14.23
CA PRO A 28 14.53 0.57 15.52
C PRO A 28 14.83 2.07 15.33
N PRO A 29 14.55 2.93 16.33
CA PRO A 29 14.88 4.35 16.26
C PRO A 29 16.39 4.51 16.03
N LYS A 30 16.76 5.36 15.06
CA LYS A 30 18.17 5.62 14.72
C LYS A 30 18.72 6.81 15.50
N HIS A 31 17.87 7.77 15.81
CA HIS A 31 18.19 8.98 16.57
C HIS A 31 17.33 9.09 17.83
N PRO A 32 17.80 9.82 18.86
CA PRO A 32 17.07 9.95 20.13
C PRO A 32 15.64 10.47 20.00
N ASN A 33 15.37 11.31 18.99
CA ASN A 33 14.05 11.93 18.77
C ASN A 33 13.17 11.17 17.76
N ASP A 34 13.61 10.00 17.30
CA ASP A 34 12.83 9.19 16.37
C ASP A 34 11.64 8.55 17.09
N HIS A 35 10.45 8.75 16.53
CA HIS A 35 9.26 8.01 16.91
C HIS A 35 9.07 6.85 15.92
N THR A 36 8.90 5.63 16.43
CA THR A 36 8.41 4.51 15.60
C THR A 36 6.92 4.73 15.39
N THR A 37 6.46 4.55 14.17
CA THR A 37 5.02 4.53 13.86
C THR A 37 4.69 3.19 13.23
N MET A 38 3.48 2.71 13.53
CA MET A 38 2.98 1.44 13.02
C MET A 38 1.54 1.58 12.55
N ILE A 39 1.17 0.76 11.58
CA ILE A 39 -0.21 0.41 11.28
C ILE A 39 -0.40 -1.02 11.79
N LEU A 40 -1.30 -1.18 12.75
CA LEU A 40 -1.62 -2.47 13.36
C LEU A 40 -3.00 -2.93 12.89
N VAL A 41 -3.25 -4.24 12.92
CA VAL A 41 -4.58 -4.80 12.64
C VAL A 41 -4.87 -5.97 13.59
N ASP A 42 -6.12 -6.08 14.04
CA ASP A 42 -6.58 -7.28 14.74
C ASP A 42 -7.10 -8.36 13.77
N ASN A 43 -7.51 -9.51 14.29
CA ASN A 43 -8.06 -10.58 13.47
C ASN A 43 -9.48 -10.31 12.93
N LYS A 44 -10.08 -9.16 13.24
CA LYS A 44 -11.33 -8.69 12.63
C LYS A 44 -11.08 -7.74 11.46
N GLY A 45 -9.82 -7.40 11.18
CA GLY A 45 -9.45 -6.49 10.11
C GLY A 45 -9.56 -5.02 10.50
N THR A 46 -9.78 -4.72 11.78
CA THR A 46 -9.79 -3.34 12.29
C THR A 46 -8.36 -2.83 12.32
N ARG A 47 -8.06 -1.78 11.55
CA ARG A 47 -6.75 -1.14 11.55
C ARG A 47 -6.69 -0.05 12.60
N ILE A 48 -5.53 0.13 13.22
CA ILE A 48 -5.28 1.24 14.15
C ILE A 48 -3.86 1.78 13.98
N ASP A 49 -3.72 3.10 14.11
CA ASP A 49 -2.41 3.74 14.19
C ASP A 49 -1.79 3.50 15.57
N ALA A 50 -0.49 3.25 15.60
CA ALA A 50 0.28 3.16 16.83
C ALA A 50 1.59 3.94 16.75
N VAL A 51 1.98 4.57 17.86
CA VAL A 51 3.23 5.33 17.98
C VAL A 51 4.03 4.92 19.20
N VAL A 52 5.34 4.87 19.03
CA VAL A 52 6.33 4.74 20.12
C VAL A 52 7.12 6.04 20.19
N PRO A 53 6.81 6.92 21.17
CA PRO A 53 7.56 8.13 21.39
C PRO A 53 9.04 7.87 21.74
N PRO A 54 9.95 8.81 21.43
CA PRO A 54 11.38 8.80 21.78
C PRO A 54 11.75 8.23 23.16
N ASN A 55 11.00 8.65 24.19
CA ASN A 55 11.29 8.34 25.59
C ASN A 55 10.48 7.14 26.13
N SER A 56 9.79 6.42 25.25
CA SER A 56 8.93 5.28 25.61
C SER A 56 9.59 3.92 25.36
N TYR A 57 10.73 3.87 24.66
CA TYR A 57 11.47 2.61 24.49
C TYR A 57 12.09 2.16 25.81
N LYS A 58 11.51 1.12 26.41
CA LYS A 58 12.15 0.39 27.50
C LYS A 58 13.40 -0.34 27.01
N ARG A 59 14.35 -0.60 27.90
CA ARG A 59 15.64 -1.24 27.57
C ARG A 59 15.48 -2.58 26.84
N ASP A 60 14.45 -3.32 27.21
CA ASP A 60 14.06 -4.64 26.70
C ASP A 60 12.97 -4.58 25.61
N PHE A 61 12.66 -3.40 25.07
CA PHE A 61 11.69 -3.30 23.98
C PHE A 61 12.21 -4.07 22.76
N PRO A 62 11.38 -4.92 22.11
CA PRO A 62 11.83 -5.69 20.97
C PRO A 62 12.38 -4.79 19.86
N ARG A 63 13.65 -5.03 19.46
CA ARG A 63 14.30 -4.30 18.36
C ARG A 63 14.05 -4.92 16.98
N ASN A 64 13.50 -6.14 16.96
CA ASN A 64 13.27 -6.93 15.76
C ASN A 64 11.76 -7.15 15.55
N LEU A 65 10.98 -6.08 15.66
CA LEU A 65 9.58 -6.11 15.23
C LEU A 65 9.53 -6.23 13.70
N LYS A 66 8.66 -7.10 13.18
CA LYS A 66 8.58 -7.41 11.75
C LYS A 66 7.17 -7.19 11.24
N GLU A 67 7.08 -6.59 10.05
CA GLU A 67 5.84 -6.59 9.27
C GLU A 67 5.42 -8.02 8.95
N GLY A 68 4.12 -8.25 8.90
CA GLY A 68 3.57 -9.59 8.63
C GLY A 68 3.41 -10.46 9.88
N GLU A 69 4.12 -10.17 10.96
CA GLU A 69 4.12 -10.98 12.19
C GLU A 69 3.06 -10.51 13.20
N TRP A 70 2.60 -11.45 14.02
CA TRP A 70 1.61 -11.23 15.07
C TRP A 70 2.26 -11.05 16.44
N TYR A 71 1.67 -10.18 17.25
CA TYR A 71 2.14 -9.85 18.58
C TYR A 71 0.99 -9.72 19.57
N PHE A 72 1.23 -10.19 20.79
CA PHE A 72 0.42 -9.86 21.95
C PHE A 72 0.93 -8.53 22.52
N LEU A 73 0.05 -7.53 22.58
CA LEU A 73 0.35 -6.16 22.98
C LEU A 73 -0.48 -5.79 24.21
N TRP A 74 0.16 -5.30 25.27
CA TRP A 74 -0.52 -4.86 26.51
C TRP A 74 0.18 -3.67 27.17
N GLU A 75 -0.48 -3.07 28.16
CA GLU A 75 0.02 -1.90 28.92
C GLU A 75 0.34 -0.68 28.04
N PHE A 76 -0.51 -0.39 27.06
CA PHE A 76 -0.45 0.78 26.20
C PHE A 76 -1.53 1.81 26.57
N ASP A 77 -1.33 3.06 26.15
CA ASP A 77 -2.35 4.10 26.27
C ASP A 77 -3.24 4.10 25.02
N VAL A 78 -4.55 4.26 25.20
CA VAL A 78 -5.48 4.64 24.13
C VAL A 78 -5.63 6.15 24.17
N ILE A 79 -5.36 6.82 23.05
CA ILE A 79 -5.40 8.28 22.93
C ILE A 79 -6.24 8.72 21.73
N PRO A 80 -6.73 9.97 21.70
CA PRO A 80 -7.20 10.58 20.46
C PRO A 80 -6.08 10.61 19.40
N PRO A 81 -6.42 10.70 18.10
CA PRO A 81 -5.43 10.78 17.04
C PRO A 81 -4.47 11.96 17.23
N SER A 82 -3.16 11.68 17.16
CA SER A 82 -2.09 12.68 17.34
C SER A 82 -1.18 12.87 16.13
N LEU A 83 -1.29 12.00 15.12
CA LEU A 83 -0.55 12.15 13.86
C LEU A 83 -1.17 13.28 13.02
N CYS A 84 -0.33 14.15 12.47
CA CYS A 84 -0.77 15.16 11.50
C CYS A 84 -1.47 14.51 10.29
N GLU A 85 -1.01 13.31 9.90
CA GLU A 85 -1.62 12.50 8.85
C GLU A 85 -1.95 11.13 9.40
N ARG A 86 -3.24 10.83 9.47
CA ARG A 86 -3.73 9.55 9.97
C ARG A 86 -3.60 8.49 8.88
N ASN A 87 -3.35 7.23 9.27
CA ASN A 87 -3.33 6.13 8.30
C ASN A 87 -4.60 5.27 8.43
N SER A 88 -5.18 5.18 9.62
CA SER A 88 -6.41 4.43 9.86
C SER A 88 -7.58 5.34 10.18
N ASN A 89 -8.80 4.90 9.83
CA ASN A 89 -10.05 5.57 10.19
C ASN A 89 -10.51 5.29 11.63
N HIS A 90 -9.74 4.54 12.41
CA HIS A 90 -10.09 4.20 13.79
C HIS A 90 -10.17 5.44 14.68
N PRO A 91 -11.21 5.63 15.52
CA PRO A 91 -11.40 6.87 16.29
C PRO A 91 -10.26 7.16 17.28
N TYR A 92 -9.51 6.13 17.66
CA TYR A 92 -8.40 6.20 18.59
C TYR A 92 -7.07 5.78 17.97
N GLN A 93 -5.99 6.11 18.66
CA GLN A 93 -4.62 5.72 18.35
C GLN A 93 -4.00 5.05 19.58
N LEU A 94 -3.10 4.08 19.37
CA LEU A 94 -2.31 3.50 20.44
C LEU A 94 -1.03 4.30 20.67
N ARG A 95 -0.76 4.67 21.91
CA ARG A 95 0.51 5.28 22.30
C ARG A 95 1.25 4.36 23.26
N PHE A 96 2.45 3.98 22.87
CA PHE A 96 3.30 3.15 23.69
C PHE A 96 3.94 4.01 24.78
N ASN A 97 3.99 3.45 25.98
CA ASN A 97 4.59 4.03 27.16
C ASN A 97 5.69 3.09 27.71
N LYS A 98 6.34 3.46 28.81
CA LYS A 98 7.46 2.71 29.38
C LYS A 98 7.10 1.31 29.90
N LYS A 99 5.81 1.01 30.09
CA LYS A 99 5.29 -0.29 30.52
C LYS A 99 4.87 -1.16 29.33
N THR A 100 4.56 -0.54 28.19
CA THR A 100 4.06 -1.24 27.01
C THR A 100 4.99 -2.38 26.60
N THR A 101 4.39 -3.55 26.42
CA THR A 101 5.12 -4.75 26.02
C THR A 101 4.48 -5.39 24.79
N MET A 102 5.34 -5.85 23.87
CA MET A 102 4.97 -6.65 22.72
C MET A 102 5.70 -7.99 22.81
N ALA A 103 4.95 -9.08 22.84
CA ALA A 103 5.49 -10.44 22.74
C ALA A 103 5.10 -11.05 21.41
N HIS A 104 6.03 -11.72 20.73
CA HIS A 104 5.71 -12.45 19.50
C HIS A 104 4.61 -13.46 19.78
N TYR A 105 3.58 -13.47 18.94
CA TYR A 105 2.44 -14.35 19.06
C TYR A 105 2.37 -15.24 17.84
N LYS A 106 2.61 -16.55 18.04
CA LYS A 106 2.68 -17.52 16.95
C LYS A 106 1.27 -17.84 16.43
N GLN A 107 0.73 -16.96 15.58
CA GLN A 107 -0.55 -17.13 14.91
C GLN A 107 -0.37 -17.34 13.41
N LYS A 108 -1.25 -18.17 12.83
CA LYS A 108 -1.18 -18.64 11.44
C LYS A 108 -2.25 -18.02 10.52
N TYR A 109 -2.66 -16.76 10.75
CA TYR A 109 -3.51 -16.09 9.76
C TYR A 109 -2.64 -15.67 8.57
N THR A 110 -3.01 -16.14 7.38
CA THR A 110 -2.32 -15.82 6.12
C THR A 110 -2.88 -14.56 5.45
N SER A 111 -4.01 -14.03 5.94
CA SER A 111 -4.60 -12.81 5.39
C SER A 111 -3.67 -11.63 5.59
N GLU A 112 -3.60 -10.79 4.58
CA GLU A 112 -2.91 -9.50 4.60
C GLU A 112 -3.82 -8.36 5.03
N PHE A 113 -5.12 -8.62 5.23
CA PHE A 113 -6.11 -7.62 5.64
C PHE A 113 -6.14 -6.42 4.70
N LEU A 114 -6.07 -6.66 3.39
CA LEU A 114 -6.16 -5.61 2.39
C LEU A 114 -7.49 -4.85 2.50
N GLN A 115 -7.43 -3.53 2.45
CA GLN A 115 -8.60 -2.65 2.45
C GLN A 115 -8.59 -1.87 1.14
N CYS A 116 -8.98 -2.57 0.06
CA CYS A 116 -8.90 -2.03 -1.29
C CYS A 116 -10.03 -1.04 -1.56
N LEU A 117 -9.68 0.15 -2.04
CA LEU A 117 -10.66 1.14 -2.50
C LEU A 117 -10.91 1.01 -4.01
N ALA A 118 -12.17 1.13 -4.42
CA ALA A 118 -12.55 1.06 -5.82
C ALA A 118 -11.98 2.25 -6.62
N PHE A 119 -11.51 1.97 -7.85
CA PHE A 119 -10.86 2.97 -8.70
C PHE A 119 -11.74 4.18 -9.04
N PRO A 120 -13.06 4.04 -9.30
CA PRO A 120 -13.94 5.18 -9.48
C PRO A 120 -13.97 6.14 -8.28
N ARG A 121 -13.87 5.61 -7.05
CA ARG A 121 -13.85 6.42 -5.81
C ARG A 121 -12.51 7.13 -5.62
N ILE A 122 -11.41 6.59 -6.15
CA ILE A 122 -10.10 7.27 -6.19
C ILE A 122 -10.09 8.41 -7.21
N ASN A 123 -10.74 8.22 -8.36
CA ASN A 123 -10.84 9.24 -9.39
C ASN A 123 -11.78 10.39 -9.00
N ASN A 124 -12.75 10.12 -8.12
CA ASN A 124 -13.69 11.11 -7.59
C ASN A 124 -13.79 10.97 -6.06
N PRO A 125 -12.76 11.37 -5.30
CA PRO A 125 -12.68 11.11 -3.87
C PRO A 125 -13.54 12.08 -3.06
N SER A 126 -14.17 11.58 -2.01
CA SER A 126 -14.73 12.42 -0.96
C SER A 126 -13.61 13.03 -0.10
N GLU A 127 -13.95 14.02 0.74
CA GLU A 127 -12.98 14.57 1.70
C GLU A 127 -12.56 13.54 2.75
N GLU A 128 -13.42 12.57 3.10
CA GLU A 128 -13.07 11.47 4.00
C GLU A 128 -12.02 10.52 3.38
N ASP A 129 -12.17 10.23 2.08
CA ASP A 129 -11.26 9.33 1.35
C ASP A 129 -9.82 9.83 1.34
N LYS A 130 -9.64 11.16 1.35
CA LYS A 130 -8.33 11.81 1.35
C LYS A 130 -7.63 11.76 2.72
N GLN A 131 -8.35 11.45 3.81
CA GLN A 131 -7.80 11.52 5.17
C GLN A 131 -6.92 10.32 5.54
N PHE A 132 -7.16 9.17 4.92
CA PHE A 132 -6.55 7.90 5.33
C PHE A 132 -5.80 7.25 4.18
N VAL A 133 -5.03 6.20 4.50
CA VAL A 133 -4.40 5.41 3.45
C VAL A 133 -5.33 4.35 2.92
N VAL A 134 -5.15 4.00 1.65
CA VAL A 134 -5.91 2.99 0.95
C VAL A 134 -4.98 1.95 0.35
N ASP A 135 -5.54 0.78 0.08
CA ASP A 135 -4.88 -0.23 -0.75
C ASP A 135 -5.55 -0.29 -2.13
N VAL A 136 -4.83 -0.78 -3.12
CA VAL A 136 -5.38 -1.10 -4.44
C VAL A 136 -4.67 -2.29 -5.07
N VAL A 137 -5.38 -2.94 -5.99
CA VAL A 137 -4.85 -4.01 -6.83
C VAL A 137 -5.22 -3.70 -8.27
N GLY A 138 -4.25 -3.75 -9.17
CA GLY A 138 -4.49 -3.55 -10.59
C GLY A 138 -3.33 -4.02 -11.43
N VAL A 139 -3.49 -3.98 -12.75
CA VAL A 139 -2.41 -4.24 -13.69
C VAL A 139 -1.80 -2.95 -14.21
N VAL A 140 -0.48 -2.93 -14.36
CA VAL A 140 0.24 -1.78 -14.93
C VAL A 140 -0.11 -1.65 -16.40
N ARG A 141 -0.53 -0.44 -16.81
CA ARG A 141 -0.84 -0.11 -18.21
C ARG A 141 0.21 0.76 -18.87
N SER A 142 0.78 1.67 -18.12
CA SER A 142 1.83 2.56 -18.62
C SER A 142 2.70 3.01 -17.46
N VAL A 143 3.98 3.22 -17.72
CA VAL A 143 4.96 3.78 -16.79
C VAL A 143 5.65 4.93 -17.51
N SER A 144 5.74 6.10 -16.88
CA SER A 144 6.48 7.24 -17.44
C SER A 144 7.99 7.07 -17.24
N PRO A 145 8.81 7.82 -17.99
CA PRO A 145 10.18 8.10 -17.55
C PRO A 145 10.21 8.70 -16.15
N ILE A 146 11.37 8.60 -15.48
CA ILE A 146 11.60 9.29 -14.19
C ILE A 146 11.59 10.79 -14.45
N GLY A 147 10.73 11.50 -13.73
CA GLY A 147 10.72 12.96 -13.67
C GLY A 147 11.44 13.49 -12.43
N ARG A 148 11.67 14.81 -12.39
CA ARG A 148 12.19 15.54 -11.23
C ARG A 148 11.26 16.71 -10.87
N LEU A 149 10.95 16.87 -9.58
CA LEU A 149 10.32 18.08 -9.02
C LEU A 149 11.41 19.09 -8.65
N LEU A 150 11.23 20.35 -9.01
CA LEU A 150 12.15 21.44 -8.62
C LEU A 150 11.88 21.95 -7.19
N GLU A 151 11.26 21.13 -6.33
CA GLU A 151 10.89 21.53 -4.97
C GLU A 151 12.06 21.27 -4.01
N GLY A 152 12.95 22.25 -3.86
CA GLY A 152 13.72 22.60 -2.64
C GLY A 152 14.43 21.53 -1.80
N GLY A 153 14.53 20.28 -2.23
CA GLY A 153 15.07 19.15 -1.49
C GLY A 153 16.27 18.48 -2.17
N SER A 154 16.72 17.34 -1.64
CA SER A 154 17.80 16.57 -2.23
C SER A 154 17.41 16.00 -3.62
N ASP A 155 18.40 15.69 -4.46
CA ASP A 155 18.19 15.07 -5.79
C ASP A 155 17.43 13.74 -5.73
N LEU A 156 17.46 13.05 -4.58
CA LEU A 156 16.71 11.84 -4.31
C LEU A 156 15.22 12.13 -4.07
N ASP A 157 14.92 13.11 -3.23
CA ASP A 157 13.55 13.46 -2.81
C ASP A 157 12.73 14.15 -3.91
N SER A 158 13.41 14.70 -4.92
CA SER A 158 12.79 15.33 -6.08
C SER A 158 12.35 14.34 -7.16
N SER A 159 12.85 13.11 -7.17
CA SER A 159 12.52 12.15 -8.23
C SER A 159 11.10 11.59 -8.10
N TYR A 160 10.44 11.38 -9.24
CA TYR A 160 9.14 10.71 -9.26
C TYR A 160 8.95 9.88 -10.52
N VAL A 161 8.07 8.89 -10.45
CA VAL A 161 7.57 8.14 -11.58
C VAL A 161 6.05 8.10 -11.51
N THR A 162 5.41 8.29 -12.66
CA THR A 162 3.97 8.12 -12.78
C THR A 162 3.67 6.82 -13.50
N PHE A 163 2.61 6.14 -13.08
CA PHE A 163 2.15 4.94 -13.76
C PHE A 163 0.63 4.85 -13.65
N LYS A 164 0.02 4.08 -14.56
CA LYS A 164 -1.41 3.83 -14.57
C LYS A 164 -1.70 2.39 -14.21
N LEU A 165 -2.64 2.21 -13.31
CA LEU A 165 -3.21 0.90 -13.00
C LEU A 165 -4.59 0.77 -13.63
N LYS A 166 -4.95 -0.43 -14.08
CA LYS A 166 -6.31 -0.79 -14.50
C LYS A 166 -6.85 -1.93 -13.63
N ASP A 167 -8.08 -1.79 -13.15
CA ASP A 167 -8.79 -2.82 -12.38
C ASP A 167 -9.56 -3.80 -13.29
N LEU A 168 -10.08 -4.88 -12.70
CA LEU A 168 -10.84 -5.91 -13.43
C LEU A 168 -12.14 -5.35 -14.04
N ALA A 169 -12.69 -4.27 -13.49
CA ALA A 169 -13.87 -3.59 -14.03
C ALA A 169 -13.53 -2.63 -15.20
N GLY A 170 -12.25 -2.50 -15.53
CA GLY A 170 -11.77 -1.70 -16.64
C GLY A 170 -11.49 -0.23 -16.30
N HIS A 171 -11.72 0.20 -15.07
CA HIS A 171 -11.38 1.54 -14.61
C HIS A 171 -9.88 1.70 -14.47
N SER A 172 -9.39 2.93 -14.65
CA SER A 172 -7.97 3.24 -14.50
C SER A 172 -7.75 4.37 -13.51
N ILE A 173 -6.65 4.32 -12.77
CA ILE A 173 -6.20 5.38 -11.86
C ILE A 173 -4.77 5.78 -12.21
N ASN A 174 -4.43 7.03 -11.91
CA ASN A 174 -3.04 7.51 -11.95
C ASN A 174 -2.38 7.24 -10.60
N CYS A 175 -1.12 6.82 -10.62
CA CYS A 175 -0.32 6.58 -9.44
C CYS A 175 1.02 7.33 -9.58
N VAL A 176 1.54 7.84 -8.46
CA VAL A 176 2.78 8.61 -8.39
C VAL A 176 3.63 8.10 -7.23
N ALA A 177 4.76 7.49 -7.56
CA ALA A 177 5.79 7.15 -6.57
C ALA A 177 6.84 8.26 -6.54
N LYS A 178 7.16 8.76 -5.34
CA LYS A 178 8.15 9.83 -5.11
C LYS A 178 9.36 9.32 -4.34
N GLY A 179 10.50 9.98 -4.50
CA GLY A 179 11.69 9.75 -3.70
C GLY A 179 12.22 8.32 -3.80
N SER A 180 12.55 7.73 -2.65
CA SER A 180 12.98 6.33 -2.57
C SER A 180 11.97 5.33 -3.15
N PHE A 181 10.66 5.61 -3.05
CA PHE A 181 9.62 4.76 -3.63
C PHE A 181 9.61 4.81 -5.16
N CYS A 182 10.00 5.93 -5.76
CA CYS A 182 10.20 6.04 -7.22
C CYS A 182 11.27 5.03 -7.68
N GLN A 183 12.43 5.07 -7.00
CA GLN A 183 13.55 4.17 -7.31
C GLN A 183 13.17 2.70 -7.08
N GLU A 184 12.43 2.43 -6.00
CA GLU A 184 11.94 1.07 -5.71
C GLU A 184 10.99 0.57 -6.82
N PHE A 185 10.02 1.39 -7.25
CA PHE A 185 9.11 1.07 -8.34
C PHE A 185 9.88 0.73 -9.60
N VAL A 186 10.73 1.65 -10.06
CA VAL A 186 11.49 1.49 -11.31
C VAL A 186 12.36 0.23 -11.23
N ARG A 187 13.08 0.02 -10.13
CA ARG A 187 13.92 -1.17 -9.96
C ARG A 187 13.11 -2.47 -10.04
N LYS A 188 11.98 -2.57 -9.31
CA LYS A 188 11.14 -3.77 -9.30
C LYS A 188 10.49 -4.00 -10.66
N TYR A 189 9.97 -2.94 -11.29
CA TYR A 189 9.31 -2.99 -12.60
C TYR A 189 10.29 -3.36 -13.71
N SER A 190 11.44 -2.68 -13.80
CA SER A 190 12.49 -2.97 -14.79
C SER A 190 12.98 -4.41 -14.67
N ARG A 191 13.23 -4.90 -13.45
CA ARG A 191 13.59 -6.31 -13.22
C ARG A 191 12.55 -7.27 -13.76
N ARG A 192 11.26 -6.93 -13.65
CA ARG A 192 10.16 -7.79 -14.10
C ARG A 192 10.05 -7.86 -15.62
N ILE A 193 10.17 -6.73 -16.31
CA ILE A 193 10.08 -6.67 -17.78
C ILE A 193 11.35 -7.17 -18.47
N SER A 194 12.50 -7.17 -17.79
CA SER A 194 13.76 -7.71 -18.29
C SER A 194 13.94 -9.21 -17.98
N ASP A 195 12.98 -9.86 -17.32
CA ASP A 195 13.03 -11.30 -17.08
C ASP A 195 12.90 -12.05 -18.42
N VAL A 196 13.77 -13.04 -18.64
CA VAL A 196 13.75 -13.86 -19.88
C VAL A 196 12.45 -14.63 -20.08
N ASN A 197 11.70 -14.89 -18.99
CA ASN A 197 10.40 -15.55 -19.01
C ASN A 197 9.23 -14.54 -19.09
N TYR A 198 9.54 -13.25 -19.28
CA TYR A 198 8.51 -12.24 -19.54
C TYR A 198 8.13 -12.28 -21.02
N HIS A 199 6.93 -12.81 -21.28
CA HIS A 199 6.29 -12.87 -22.58
C HIS A 199 5.17 -11.83 -22.69
N ASN A 200 5.43 -10.59 -22.25
CA ASN A 200 4.47 -9.47 -22.29
C ASN A 200 3.13 -9.75 -21.58
N GLN A 201 3.14 -10.63 -20.58
CA GLN A 201 1.97 -10.90 -19.74
C GLN A 201 1.64 -9.68 -18.86
N PRO A 202 0.36 -9.47 -18.49
CA PRO A 202 -0.03 -8.40 -17.58
C PRO A 202 0.77 -8.43 -16.27
N ILE A 203 1.26 -7.27 -15.83
CA ILE A 203 2.00 -7.12 -14.58
C ILE A 203 1.04 -6.65 -13.50
N MET A 204 0.74 -7.52 -12.52
CA MET A 204 -0.13 -7.20 -11.40
C MET A 204 0.65 -6.46 -10.31
N VAL A 205 0.05 -5.42 -9.75
CA VAL A 205 0.63 -4.62 -8.68
C VAL A 205 -0.38 -4.47 -7.55
N VAL A 206 0.09 -4.71 -6.32
CA VAL A 206 -0.61 -4.37 -5.09
C VAL A 206 0.09 -3.17 -4.46
N LEU A 207 -0.65 -2.09 -4.29
CA LEU A 207 -0.20 -0.90 -3.57
C LEU A 207 -0.89 -0.91 -2.21
N ARG A 208 -0.10 -0.81 -1.13
CA ARG A 208 -0.64 -0.73 0.23
C ARG A 208 -0.24 0.55 0.91
N PHE A 209 -1.17 1.12 1.66
CA PHE A 209 -0.96 2.34 2.44
C PHE A 209 -0.59 3.57 1.60
N TRP A 210 -1.20 3.72 0.41
CA TRP A 210 -1.04 4.91 -0.45
C TRP A 210 -2.12 5.94 -0.12
N ARG A 211 -1.88 7.22 -0.46
CA ARG A 211 -2.85 8.30 -0.22
C ARG A 211 -3.46 8.80 -1.50
N ILE A 212 -4.71 9.22 -1.43
CA ILE A 212 -5.36 9.96 -2.51
C ILE A 212 -4.92 11.43 -2.42
N SER A 213 -4.46 11.97 -3.54
CA SER A 213 -3.99 13.36 -3.66
C SER A 213 -4.14 13.80 -5.12
N GLU A 214 -3.70 15.01 -5.42
CA GLU A 214 -3.60 15.52 -6.78
C GLU A 214 -2.15 15.60 -7.25
N PHE A 215 -1.94 15.33 -8.54
CA PHE A 215 -0.67 15.54 -9.23
C PHE A 215 -0.94 16.04 -10.65
N GLY A 216 -0.39 17.21 -11.00
CA GLY A 216 -0.71 17.87 -12.27
C GLY A 216 -2.20 18.20 -12.44
N GLY A 217 -2.88 18.56 -11.34
CA GLY A 217 -4.31 18.89 -11.33
C GLY A 217 -5.26 17.70 -11.53
N LYS A 218 -4.77 16.46 -11.41
CA LYS A 218 -5.57 15.25 -11.54
C LYS A 218 -5.50 14.39 -10.29
N PRO A 219 -6.62 13.78 -9.85
CA PRO A 219 -6.62 12.78 -8.78
C PRO A 219 -5.68 11.62 -9.09
N CYS A 220 -4.94 11.19 -8.06
CA CYS A 220 -4.00 10.10 -8.13
C CYS A 220 -3.81 9.43 -6.76
N LEU A 221 -3.27 8.22 -6.77
CA LEU A 221 -2.61 7.66 -5.59
C LEU A 221 -1.16 8.12 -5.53
N ILE A 222 -0.71 8.57 -4.38
CA ILE A 222 0.64 9.07 -4.18
C ILE A 222 1.29 8.48 -2.92
N THR A 223 2.59 8.24 -3.00
CA THR A 223 3.39 7.85 -1.83
C THR A 223 3.63 9.05 -0.91
N LYS A 224 3.33 8.89 0.38
CA LYS A 224 3.62 9.89 1.42
C LYS A 224 3.97 9.20 2.73
N GLY A 225 4.97 9.72 3.44
CA GLY A 225 5.46 9.14 4.70
C GLY A 225 6.18 7.81 4.52
N GLY A 226 6.39 7.08 5.61
CA GLY A 226 7.16 5.81 5.63
C GLY A 226 6.33 4.53 5.49
N CYS A 227 4.99 4.64 5.42
CA CYS A 227 4.09 3.48 5.35
C CYS A 227 3.83 2.87 3.96
N PRO A 228 3.96 3.57 2.81
CA PRO A 228 3.62 2.95 1.52
C PRO A 228 4.40 1.67 1.25
N ARG A 229 3.72 0.65 0.72
CA ARG A 229 4.32 -0.59 0.24
C ARG A 229 3.83 -0.87 -1.18
N MET A 230 4.64 -1.58 -1.94
CA MET A 230 4.31 -1.96 -3.30
C MET A 230 4.89 -3.34 -3.62
N PHE A 231 4.05 -4.17 -4.20
CA PHE A 231 4.35 -5.56 -4.53
C PHE A 231 4.01 -5.80 -6.01
N ILE A 232 4.95 -6.37 -6.75
CA ILE A 232 4.80 -6.66 -8.18
C ILE A 232 4.75 -8.17 -8.34
N ASP A 233 3.67 -8.68 -8.95
CA ASP A 233 3.43 -10.10 -9.20
C ASP A 233 3.55 -10.98 -7.94
N GLU A 234 3.25 -10.40 -6.78
CA GLU A 234 3.30 -11.11 -5.50
C GLU A 234 1.97 -11.78 -5.20
N ASN A 235 2.05 -12.97 -4.59
CA ASN A 235 0.86 -13.73 -4.20
C ASN A 235 0.42 -13.31 -2.80
N PHE A 236 -0.86 -12.98 -2.68
CA PHE A 236 -1.50 -12.70 -1.41
C PHE A 236 -2.60 -13.73 -1.17
N ALA A 237 -2.79 -14.17 0.07
CA ALA A 237 -3.91 -15.05 0.39
C ALA A 237 -5.27 -14.41 0.03
N ASP A 238 -5.33 -13.08 0.10
CA ASP A 238 -6.53 -12.29 -0.19
C ASP A 238 -6.72 -12.00 -1.70
N ILE A 239 -5.73 -12.29 -2.56
CA ILE A 239 -5.77 -11.98 -4.00
C ILE A 239 -5.32 -13.18 -4.82
N ASN A 240 -6.17 -13.61 -5.75
CA ASN A 240 -5.76 -14.56 -6.77
C ASN A 240 -5.04 -13.84 -7.93
N ARG A 241 -3.71 -13.91 -7.93
CA ARG A 241 -2.87 -13.34 -9.00
C ARG A 241 -3.19 -13.91 -10.37
N ASP A 242 -3.38 -15.23 -10.47
CA ASP A 242 -3.59 -15.90 -11.75
C ASP A 242 -4.92 -15.46 -12.38
N CYS A 243 -5.95 -15.20 -11.57
CA CYS A 243 -7.20 -14.60 -12.07
C CYS A 243 -6.97 -13.24 -12.73
N TYR A 244 -6.16 -12.36 -12.14
CA TYR A 244 -5.83 -11.06 -12.75
C TYR A 244 -5.08 -11.24 -14.08
N ILE A 245 -4.07 -12.11 -14.09
CA ILE A 245 -3.26 -12.34 -15.30
C ILE A 245 -4.12 -12.94 -16.40
N CYS A 246 -4.91 -13.99 -16.10
CA CYS A 246 -5.79 -14.64 -17.07
C CYS A 246 -6.83 -13.69 -17.66
N PHE A 247 -7.51 -12.91 -16.81
CA PHE A 247 -8.54 -11.95 -17.26
C PHE A 247 -7.99 -10.96 -18.29
N PHE A 248 -6.84 -10.35 -18.00
CA PHE A 248 -6.24 -9.37 -18.90
C PHE A 248 -5.51 -9.98 -20.10
N THR A 249 -5.08 -11.24 -20.01
CA THR A 249 -4.52 -11.96 -21.15
C THR A 249 -5.62 -12.34 -22.15
N ALA A 250 -6.79 -12.76 -21.67
CA ALA A 250 -7.93 -13.08 -22.51
C ALA A 250 -8.48 -11.83 -23.23
N GLY A 251 -8.69 -10.74 -22.50
CA GLY A 251 -9.20 -9.49 -23.10
C GLY A 251 -8.27 -8.87 -24.15
N ASN A 252 -6.95 -9.06 -24.05
CA ASN A 252 -6.01 -8.61 -25.08
C ASN A 252 -6.11 -9.41 -26.39
N LYS A 253 -6.58 -10.67 -26.35
CA LYS A 253 -6.75 -11.50 -27.55
C LYS A 253 -7.98 -11.12 -28.37
N GLU A 254 -9.07 -10.74 -27.71
CA GLU A 254 -10.30 -10.28 -28.39
C GLU A 254 -10.06 -8.97 -29.15
N THR A 255 -9.34 -8.02 -28.57
CA THR A 255 -8.99 -6.75 -29.25
C THR A 255 -7.98 -6.91 -30.39
N ALA A 256 -7.17 -7.98 -30.41
CA ALA A 256 -6.25 -8.25 -31.50
C ALA A 256 -6.92 -8.95 -32.70
N SER A 257 -8.13 -9.50 -32.51
CA SER A 257 -8.87 -10.20 -33.56
C SER A 257 -9.76 -9.30 -34.43
N SER A 258 -10.04 -8.06 -34.00
CA SER A 258 -10.90 -7.12 -34.72
C SER A 258 -10.19 -6.29 -35.79
N ASP A 259 -8.86 -6.38 -35.90
CA ASP A 259 -8.06 -5.53 -36.80
C ASP A 259 -7.62 -6.23 -38.10
N ASN A 260 -8.06 -7.46 -38.36
CA ASN A 260 -7.64 -8.24 -39.54
C ASN A 260 -8.71 -8.51 -40.61
N ASP A 261 -9.93 -8.00 -40.46
CA ASP A 261 -10.98 -8.15 -41.48
C ASP A 261 -11.16 -6.85 -42.27
N ASN A 262 -10.14 -6.44 -43.03
CA ASN A 262 -10.27 -5.53 -44.18
C ASN A 262 -8.99 -5.56 -45.04
N VAL A 263 -8.80 -6.68 -45.74
CA VAL A 263 -8.10 -6.67 -47.03
C VAL A 263 -9.07 -7.30 -48.02
N SER A 264 -9.91 -6.46 -48.63
CA SER A 264 -10.62 -6.81 -49.85
C SER A 264 -9.64 -6.70 -51.01
N ASP A 265 -9.41 -7.85 -51.64
CA ASP A 265 -8.74 -8.00 -52.92
C ASP A 265 -9.38 -7.08 -53.97
N GLU A 266 -8.57 -6.24 -54.62
CA GLU A 266 -8.84 -5.79 -55.98
C GLU A 266 -7.64 -6.19 -56.85
N GLU A 267 -7.72 -7.41 -57.40
CA GLU A 267 -7.03 -7.81 -58.62
C GLU A 267 -7.96 -7.61 -59.83
N GLY A 268 -7.40 -7.02 -60.90
CA GLY A 268 -7.91 -7.09 -62.28
C GLY A 268 -8.91 -5.98 -62.66
N ASP A 269 -8.87 -5.34 -63.83
CA ASP A 269 -8.18 -5.72 -65.05
C ASP A 269 -8.14 -4.52 -66.03
N SER A 270 -7.30 -4.72 -67.03
CA SER A 270 -6.84 -3.90 -68.14
C SER A 270 -7.92 -3.30 -69.07
N ASN A 271 -7.75 -2.03 -69.45
CA ASN A 271 -7.63 -1.55 -70.85
C ASN A 271 -7.39 -0.03 -70.93
#